data_AF-A0A948I2H6-F1
#
_entry.id   AF-A0A948I2H6-F1
#
_cell.length_a   1.000
_cell.length_b   1.000
_cell.length_c   1.000
_cell.angle_alpha   90.00
_cell.angle_beta   90.00
_cell.angle_gamma   90.00
#
_symmetry.space_group_name_H-M   'P 1'
#
loop_
_entity.id
_entity.type
_entity.pdbx_description
1 polymer ?
#
loop_
_entity_poly.entity_id
_entity_poly.type
_entity_poly.pdbx_seq_one_letter_code
_entity_poly.pdbx_strand_id
1 'polypeptide(L)'
;MAASGAPSPDLAETFARQMMALGGFEPQPTLAIAVSGGADSLALTLLASDWAAAQGGRVLALTVDHGLRAEAAEEATRVAGWLSARGIAHETLRWTGPKPATG
;
A
#
# COMPACT_ATOMS: atom_id res chain seq x y z
N MET A 1 3.97 32.32 -24.58
CA MET A 1 2.93 31.33 -24.94
C MET A 1 2.60 30.55 -23.68
N ALA A 2 1.62 31.02 -22.90
CA ALA A 2 1.18 30.36 -21.69
C ALA A 2 0.09 29.33 -22.05
N ALA A 3 0.29 28.09 -21.63
CA ALA A 3 -0.80 27.21 -21.24
C ALA A 3 -0.68 27.07 -19.71
N SER A 4 -1.67 27.62 -19.01
CA SER A 4 -1.89 27.42 -17.59
C SER A 4 -2.26 25.96 -17.33
N GLY A 5 -1.52 25.27 -16.46
CA GLY A 5 -2.01 24.08 -15.76
C GLY A 5 -2.08 24.44 -14.29
N ALA A 6 -3.23 24.26 -13.63
CA ALA A 6 -3.34 24.45 -12.19
C ALA A 6 -2.22 23.68 -11.46
N PRO A 7 -1.75 24.13 -10.28
CA PRO A 7 -0.84 23.31 -9.48
C PRO A 7 -1.45 21.91 -9.36
N SER A 8 -0.69 20.89 -9.75
CA SER A 8 -1.11 19.51 -9.52
C SER A 8 -1.46 19.41 -8.03
N PRO A 9 -2.68 18.98 -7.68
CA PRO A 9 -3.08 18.93 -6.27
C PRO A 9 -2.06 18.08 -5.51
N ASP A 10 -1.82 18.44 -4.26
CA ASP A 10 -1.02 17.61 -3.37
C ASP A 10 -1.54 16.16 -3.44
N LEU A 11 -0.62 15.21 -3.63
CA LEU A 11 -0.96 13.81 -3.82
C LEU A 11 -1.73 13.28 -2.61
N ALA A 12 -1.37 13.75 -1.40
CA ALA A 12 -2.08 13.44 -0.16
C ALA A 12 -3.51 13.98 -0.16
N GLU A 13 -3.71 15.24 -0.59
CA GLU A 13 -5.05 15.84 -0.68
C GLU A 13 -5.91 15.10 -1.71
N THR A 14 -5.34 14.78 -2.87
CA THR A 14 -6.03 14.02 -3.92
C THR A 14 -6.42 12.65 -3.41
N PHE A 15 -5.51 11.93 -2.76
CA PHE A 15 -5.78 10.65 -2.16
C PHE A 15 -6.90 10.74 -1.12
N ALA A 16 -6.84 11.71 -0.21
CA ALA A 16 -7.86 11.93 0.81
C ALA A 16 -9.25 12.20 0.21
N ARG A 17 -9.34 13.04 -0.84
CA ARG A 17 -10.61 13.27 -1.56
C ARG A 17 -11.15 11.99 -2.20
N GLN A 18 -10.29 11.17 -2.79
CA GLN A 18 -10.70 9.90 -3.40
C GLN A 18 -11.18 8.89 -2.33
N MET A 19 -10.51 8.81 -1.19
CA MET A 19 -10.95 7.94 -0.09
C MET A 19 -12.29 8.41 0.50
N MET A 20 -12.51 9.73 0.64
CA MET A 20 -13.82 10.26 1.06
C MET A 20 -14.93 9.93 0.05
N ALA A 21 -14.63 10.04 -1.25
CA ALA A 21 -15.59 9.72 -2.30
C ALA A 21 -15.90 8.21 -2.37
N LEU A 22 -14.92 7.34 -2.10
CA LEU A 22 -15.10 5.90 -2.01
C LEU A 22 -16.03 5.52 -0.85
N GLY A 23 -15.85 6.15 0.31
CA GLY A 23 -16.74 5.99 1.48
C GLY A 23 -16.80 4.56 2.04
N GLY A 24 -17.72 4.35 3.00
CA GLY A 24 -17.97 3.03 3.59
C GLY A 24 -16.96 2.58 4.65
N PHE A 25 -16.09 3.48 5.11
CA PHE A 25 -15.10 3.21 6.15
C PHE A 25 -15.68 3.34 7.56
N GLU A 26 -15.13 2.58 8.51
CA GLU A 26 -15.43 2.82 9.93
C GLU A 26 -14.85 4.16 10.41
N PRO A 27 -15.32 4.73 11.53
CA PRO A 27 -14.79 5.98 12.07
C PRO A 27 -13.28 5.97 12.35
N GLN A 28 -12.71 4.81 12.67
CA GLN A 28 -11.27 4.58 12.85
C GLN A 28 -10.87 3.40 11.94
N PRO A 29 -10.66 3.65 10.64
CA PRO A 29 -10.58 2.59 9.65
C PRO A 29 -9.37 1.69 9.86
N THR A 30 -9.54 0.38 9.69
CA THR A 30 -8.41 -0.55 9.53
C THR A 30 -8.32 -0.97 8.08
N LEU A 31 -7.30 -0.48 7.37
CA LEU A 31 -7.11 -0.77 5.95
C LEU A 31 -6.11 -1.89 5.73
N ALA A 32 -6.49 -2.90 4.95
CA ALA A 32 -5.55 -3.89 4.42
C ALA A 32 -5.06 -3.45 3.04
N ILE A 33 -3.74 -3.30 2.87
CA ILE A 33 -3.15 -2.81 1.60
C ILE A 33 -2.19 -3.87 1.06
N ALA A 34 -2.44 -4.33 -0.17
CA ALA A 34 -1.49 -5.19 -0.87
C ALA A 34 -0.28 -4.39 -1.34
N VAL A 35 0.93 -4.83 -0.98
CA VAL A 35 2.19 -4.16 -1.31
C VAL A 35 3.17 -5.14 -1.95
N SER A 36 3.55 -4.86 -3.19
CA SER A 36 4.50 -5.68 -3.97
C SER A 36 5.96 -5.27 -3.75
N GLY A 37 6.19 -4.07 -3.21
CA GLY A 37 7.52 -3.48 -3.07
C GLY A 37 7.93 -2.57 -4.23
N GLY A 38 7.10 -2.45 -5.26
CA GLY A 38 7.25 -1.42 -6.29
C GLY A 38 6.90 -0.03 -5.77
N ALA A 39 7.46 1.01 -6.41
CA ALA A 39 7.31 2.41 -6.00
C ALA A 39 5.84 2.83 -5.83
N ASP A 40 4.96 2.46 -6.75
CA ASP A 40 3.54 2.82 -6.70
C ASP A 40 2.83 2.20 -5.50
N SER A 41 3.07 0.91 -5.24
CA SER A 41 2.46 0.20 -4.10
C SER A 41 2.96 0.72 -2.75
N LEU A 42 4.23 1.15 -2.69
CA LEU A 42 4.80 1.78 -1.51
C LEU A 42 4.20 3.17 -1.32
N ALA A 43 4.12 3.99 -2.37
CA ALA A 43 3.49 5.31 -2.30
C ALA A 43 2.03 5.21 -1.84
N LEU A 44 1.26 4.26 -2.40
CA LEU A 44 -0.11 3.98 -1.95
C LEU A 44 -0.16 3.62 -0.47
N THR A 45 0.74 2.74 0.00
CA THR A 45 0.78 2.32 1.41
C THR A 45 1.07 3.50 2.34
N LEU A 46 1.97 4.40 1.96
CA LEU A 46 2.30 5.60 2.73
C LEU A 46 1.11 6.56 2.80
N LEU A 47 0.49 6.87 1.67
CA LEU A 47 -0.69 7.74 1.60
C LEU A 47 -1.86 7.18 2.40
N ALA A 48 -2.11 5.86 2.30
CA ALA A 48 -3.14 5.17 3.05
C ALA A 48 -2.85 5.18 4.56
N SER A 49 -1.59 5.02 4.96
CA SER A 49 -1.17 5.04 6.35
C SER A 49 -1.42 6.41 6.96
N ASP A 50 -0.99 7.48 6.30
CA ASP A 50 -1.16 8.85 6.77
C ASP A 50 -2.65 9.24 6.85
N TRP A 51 -3.43 8.88 5.83
CA TRP A 51 -4.87 9.13 5.81
C TRP A 51 -5.64 8.36 6.88
N ALA A 52 -5.30 7.09 7.11
CA ALA A 52 -5.93 6.29 8.17
C ALA A 52 -5.57 6.85 9.55
N ALA A 53 -4.29 7.20 9.77
CA ALA A 53 -3.82 7.79 11.02
C ALA A 53 -4.51 9.13 11.33
N ALA A 54 -4.75 9.98 10.33
CA ALA A 54 -5.48 11.23 10.47
C ALA A 54 -6.94 11.04 10.96
N GLN A 55 -7.49 9.84 10.77
CA GLN A 55 -8.82 9.45 11.26
C GLN A 55 -8.76 8.58 12.53
N GLY A 56 -7.58 8.40 13.13
CA GLY A 56 -7.38 7.51 14.27
C GLY A 56 -7.42 6.02 13.92
N GLY A 57 -7.38 5.69 12.63
CA GLY A 57 -7.29 4.33 12.09
C GLY A 57 -5.85 3.85 11.92
N ARG A 58 -5.69 2.75 11.16
CA ARG A 58 -4.39 2.11 10.88
C ARG A 58 -4.36 1.36 9.55
N VAL A 59 -3.15 1.06 9.09
CA VAL A 59 -2.90 0.18 7.93
C VAL A 59 -2.25 -1.13 8.38
N LEU A 60 -2.67 -2.23 7.78
CA LEU A 60 -1.95 -3.50 7.71
C LEU A 60 -1.52 -3.73 6.26
N ALA A 61 -0.21 -3.67 6.00
CA ALA A 61 0.35 -3.93 4.68
C ALA A 61 0.60 -5.43 4.48
N LEU A 62 0.24 -5.96 3.31
CA LEU A 62 0.30 -7.39 3.00
C LEU A 62 1.17 -7.62 1.76
N THR A 63 2.23 -8.39 1.89
CA THR A 63 3.00 -8.88 0.73
C THR A 63 2.74 -10.36 0.51
N VAL A 64 2.41 -10.74 -0.72
CA VAL A 64 2.27 -12.16 -1.08
C VAL A 64 3.61 -12.70 -1.57
N ASP A 65 4.24 -13.57 -0.79
CA ASP A 65 5.31 -14.44 -1.29
C ASP A 65 4.65 -15.56 -2.10
N HIS A 66 4.65 -15.38 -3.42
CA HIS A 66 4.10 -16.35 -4.36
C HIS A 66 5.02 -17.57 -4.56
N GLY A 67 6.30 -17.51 -4.18
CA GLY A 67 7.26 -18.59 -4.35
C GLY A 67 7.36 -19.15 -5.78
N LEU A 68 7.16 -18.28 -6.78
CA LEU A 68 7.33 -18.59 -8.22
C LEU A 68 8.75 -18.28 -8.69
N ARG A 69 9.41 -17.34 -8.01
CA ARG A 69 10.82 -16.98 -8.20
C ARG A 69 11.53 -17.16 -6.87
N ALA A 70 12.84 -17.42 -6.92
CA ALA A 70 13.64 -17.61 -5.71
C ALA A 70 13.73 -16.31 -4.88
N GLU A 71 13.69 -15.17 -5.56
CA GLU A 71 13.85 -13.83 -5.01
C GLU A 71 12.59 -13.30 -4.30
N ALA A 72 11.44 -13.97 -4.45
CA ALA A 72 10.16 -13.49 -3.91
C ALA A 72 10.18 -13.34 -2.36
N ALA A 73 10.85 -14.26 -1.67
CA ALA A 73 11.00 -14.19 -0.21
C ALA A 73 11.91 -13.04 0.23
N GLU A 74 12.98 -12.78 -0.52
CA GLU A 74 13.90 -11.67 -0.25
C GLU A 74 13.21 -10.32 -0.52
N GLU A 75 12.43 -10.23 -1.60
CA GLU A 75 11.58 -9.06 -1.90
C GLU A 75 10.62 -8.76 -0.75
N ALA A 76 9.88 -9.77 -0.28
CA ALA A 76 8.96 -9.62 0.84
C ALA A 76 9.67 -9.17 2.13
N THR A 77 10.87 -9.71 2.39
CA THR A 77 11.69 -9.32 3.54
C THR A 77 12.15 -7.85 3.45
N ARG A 78 12.56 -7.38 2.26
CA ARG A 78 12.93 -5.98 2.05
C ARG A 78 11.75 -5.04 2.29
N VAL A 79 10.57 -5.39 1.77
CA VAL A 79 9.34 -4.61 1.98
C VAL A 79 8.99 -4.52 3.47
N ALA A 80 9.06 -5.65 4.19
CA ALA A 80 8.84 -5.69 5.63
C ALA A 80 9.77 -4.72 6.37
N GLY A 81 11.06 -4.72 6.02
CA GLY A 81 12.05 -3.81 6.60
C GLY A 81 11.73 -2.33 6.33
N TRP A 82 11.35 -1.98 5.10
CA TRP A 82 11.02 -0.60 4.74
C TRP A 82 9.78 -0.06 5.46
N LEU A 83 8.77 -0.90 5.64
CA LEU A 83 7.52 -0.54 6.32
C LEU A 83 7.68 -0.52 7.84
N SER A 84 8.41 -1.49 8.40
CA SER A 84 8.74 -1.51 9.83
C SER A 84 9.52 -0.25 10.24
N ALA A 85 10.48 0.19 9.42
CA ALA A 85 11.23 1.43 9.66
C ALA A 85 10.35 2.70 9.68
N ARG A 86 9.10 2.60 9.20
CA ARG A 86 8.10 3.69 9.19
C ARG A 86 6.96 3.45 10.17
N GLY A 87 7.04 2.42 11.01
CA GLY A 87 6.00 2.09 11.98
C GLY A 87 4.72 1.51 11.38
N ILE A 88 4.77 1.05 10.12
CA ILE A 88 3.61 0.47 9.44
C ILE A 88 3.60 -1.04 9.68
N ALA A 89 2.48 -1.56 10.21
CA ALA A 89 2.30 -3.00 10.41
C ALA A 89 2.33 -3.73 9.06
N HIS A 90 3.05 -4.84 8.99
CA HIS A 90 3.23 -5.62 7.76
C HIS A 90 3.15 -7.10 8.05
N GLU A 91 2.58 -7.86 7.12
CA GLU A 91 2.55 -9.31 7.13
C GLU A 91 2.92 -9.87 5.74
N THR A 92 3.74 -10.92 5.73
CA THR A 92 4.01 -11.70 4.53
C THR A 92 3.11 -12.93 4.49
N LEU A 93 2.26 -13.01 3.46
CA LEU A 93 1.39 -14.14 3.20
C LEU A 93 2.06 -15.07 2.20
N ARG A 94 2.30 -16.32 2.58
CA ARG A 94 2.92 -17.30 1.69
C ARG A 94 1.87 -18.10 0.92
N TRP A 95 1.98 -18.13 -0.40
CA TRP A 95 1.13 -18.98 -1.23
C TRP A 95 1.62 -20.43 -1.22
N THR A 96 0.87 -21.31 -0.56
CA THR A 96 1.20 -22.73 -0.39
C THR A 96 0.39 -23.69 -1.29
N GLY A 97 -0.53 -23.16 -2.11
CA GLY A 97 -1.44 -23.94 -2.96
C GLY A 97 -0.91 -24.23 -4.38
N PRO A 98 -1.74 -24.85 -5.24
CA PRO A 98 -1.43 -25.09 -6.65
C PRO A 98 -1.06 -23.78 -7.35
N LYS A 99 0.01 -23.83 -8.15
CA LYS A 99 0.52 -22.69 -8.93
C LYS A 99 0.07 -22.81 -10.38
N PRO A 100 -0.28 -21.70 -11.04
CA PRO A 100 -0.64 -21.74 -12.45
C PRO A 100 0.57 -22.16 -13.29
N ALA A 101 0.32 -22.90 -14.37
CA ALA A 101 1.38 -23.36 -15.27
C ALA A 101 1.98 -22.20 -16.10
N THR A 102 1.24 -21.11 -16.27
CA THR A 102 1.63 -19.90 -17.01
C THR A 102 1.11 -18.65 -16.28
N GLY A 103 1.81 -17.53 -16.46
CA GLY A 103 1.41 -16.20 -15.95
C GLY A 103 0.75 -15.33 -17.01
#